data_AF-U1QLH3-F1
#
_entry.id   AF-U1QLH3-F1
#
_cell.length_a   1.000
_cell.length_b   1.000
_cell.length_c   1.000
_cell.angle_alpha   90.00
_cell.angle_beta   90.00
_cell.angle_gamma   90.00
#
_symmetry.space_group_name_H-M   'P 1'
#
loop_
_entity.id
_entity.type
_entity.pdbx_description
1 polymer ?
#
loop_
_entity_poly.entity_id
_entity_poly.type
_entity_poly.pdbx_seq_one_letter_code
_entity_poly.pdbx_strand_id
1 'polypeptide(L)'
;MSTNQPRPSKAQRREAARLKAKELREAEARRARRNTIARRSFIGGAGVAAAGGLGYLGYLAVNRNKKEFPAAGKGLATKKADQSGVPKQVLADASWTYGEGNKLDTIAASAPVLDIYFDYSCSHCAQFEGTHTQEINQLLSDKKITLALHPCKLLNQEWTSVVMNAMGVVLDEAPAQSLSFHGAAFEIFSQFIQTKNQSNMSVEGLVAAANKVNVPAEVSAKFKAAIDSDKYKNWVALGDKAFSDRGLQATPSVFFKGEKVDLNKLQSSTALTELVTGTTPTAQPSEQPSQQPAEQPAEQPAEQQGAEEGTAEQGEQG
;
A
#
# COMPACT_ATOMS: atom_id res chain seq x y z
N MET A 1 -55.16 -16.42 -38.72
CA MET A 1 -55.01 -15.01 -39.16
C MET A 1 -55.16 -14.09 -37.94
N SER A 2 -54.42 -12.99 -37.94
CA SER A 2 -54.04 -12.11 -36.82
C SER A 2 -55.09 -11.75 -35.77
N THR A 3 -54.71 -11.84 -34.49
CA THR A 3 -55.37 -11.15 -33.38
C THR A 3 -55.03 -9.66 -33.42
N ASN A 4 -55.98 -8.85 -33.88
CA ASN A 4 -55.85 -7.39 -33.94
C ASN A 4 -56.13 -6.78 -32.55
N GLN A 5 -55.08 -6.52 -31.76
CA GLN A 5 -55.25 -5.80 -30.49
C GLN A 5 -55.46 -4.30 -30.76
N PRO A 6 -56.48 -3.67 -30.14
CA PRO A 6 -56.80 -2.27 -30.39
C PRO A 6 -55.63 -1.37 -29.96
N ARG A 7 -55.18 -0.53 -30.89
CA ARG A 7 -54.03 0.37 -30.71
C ARG A 7 -54.39 1.44 -29.66
N PRO A 8 -53.60 1.62 -28.59
CA PRO A 8 -53.92 2.58 -27.53
C PRO A 8 -53.94 4.01 -28.06
N SER A 9 -54.91 4.80 -27.58
CA SER A 9 -55.12 6.16 -28.04
C SER A 9 -53.90 7.05 -27.75
N LYS A 10 -53.75 8.14 -28.52
CA LYS A 10 -52.63 9.10 -28.34
C LYS A 10 -52.61 9.69 -26.92
N ALA A 11 -53.78 9.84 -26.30
CA ALA A 11 -53.91 10.30 -24.92
C ALA A 11 -53.39 9.25 -23.92
N GLN A 12 -53.79 7.99 -24.06
CA GLN A 12 -53.37 6.89 -23.17
C GLN A 12 -51.85 6.64 -23.21
N ARG A 13 -51.22 6.77 -24.38
CA ARG A 13 -49.75 6.65 -24.51
C ARG A 13 -48.99 7.78 -23.81
N ARG A 14 -49.54 9.00 -23.82
CA ARG A 14 -48.94 10.16 -23.13
C ARG A 14 -49.08 10.05 -21.62
N GLU A 15 -50.19 9.51 -21.14
CA GLU A 15 -50.42 9.28 -19.71
C GLU A 15 -49.54 8.16 -19.16
N ALA A 16 -49.45 7.03 -19.89
CA ALA A 16 -48.53 5.94 -19.53
C ALA A 16 -47.05 6.38 -19.53
N ALA A 17 -46.64 7.23 -20.47
CA ALA A 17 -45.29 7.80 -20.50
C ALA A 17 -45.02 8.73 -19.29
N ARG A 18 -46.02 9.53 -18.88
CA ARG A 18 -45.93 10.41 -17.70
C ARG A 18 -45.85 9.61 -16.40
N LEU A 19 -46.62 8.53 -16.28
CA LEU A 19 -46.58 7.64 -15.11
C LEU A 19 -45.23 6.92 -15.01
N LYS A 20 -44.73 6.34 -16.12
CA LYS A 20 -43.41 5.70 -16.15
C LYS A 20 -42.26 6.68 -15.86
N ALA A 21 -42.35 7.92 -16.35
CA ALA A 21 -41.38 8.96 -16.03
C ALA A 21 -41.45 9.43 -14.57
N LYS A 22 -42.61 9.31 -13.90
CA LYS A 22 -42.75 9.58 -12.46
C LYS A 22 -42.15 8.44 -11.64
N GLU A 23 -42.44 7.20 -12.02
CA GLU A 23 -41.92 6.00 -11.37
C GLU A 23 -40.39 5.90 -11.46
N LEU A 24 -39.80 6.19 -12.62
CA LEU A 24 -38.34 6.23 -12.80
C LEU A 24 -37.68 7.30 -11.92
N ARG A 25 -38.27 8.50 -11.84
CA ARG A 25 -37.77 9.57 -10.97
C ARG A 25 -37.88 9.21 -9.49
N GLU A 26 -38.96 8.54 -9.07
CA GLU A 26 -39.09 8.05 -7.70
C GLU A 26 -38.11 6.91 -7.38
N ALA A 27 -37.84 6.02 -8.34
CA ALA A 27 -36.85 4.95 -8.21
C ALA A 27 -35.42 5.50 -8.10
N GLU A 28 -35.07 6.50 -8.92
CA GLU A 28 -33.79 7.20 -8.85
C GLU A 28 -33.63 7.99 -7.55
N ALA A 29 -34.69 8.70 -7.09
CA ALA A 29 -34.68 9.39 -5.80
C ALA A 29 -34.50 8.41 -4.63
N ARG A 30 -35.12 7.22 -4.67
CA ARG A 30 -34.91 6.17 -3.65
C ARG A 30 -33.49 5.61 -3.69
N ARG A 31 -32.90 5.41 -4.88
CA ARG A 31 -31.48 4.97 -5.03
C ARG A 31 -30.51 6.04 -4.53
N ALA A 32 -30.72 7.29 -4.90
CA ALA A 32 -29.92 8.43 -4.44
C ALA A 32 -30.01 8.62 -2.92
N ARG A 33 -31.20 8.45 -2.33
CA ARG A 33 -31.39 8.50 -0.87
C ARG A 33 -30.69 7.34 -0.16
N ARG A 34 -30.75 6.12 -0.69
CA ARG A 34 -30.00 4.96 -0.15
C ARG A 34 -28.48 5.18 -0.22
N ASN A 35 -27.95 5.65 -1.34
CA ASN A 35 -26.51 5.91 -1.48
C ASN A 35 -26.04 7.10 -0.62
N THR A 36 -26.87 8.12 -0.43
CA THR A 36 -26.55 9.27 0.44
C THR A 36 -26.54 8.86 1.92
N ILE A 37 -27.47 7.99 2.35
CA ILE A 37 -27.49 7.46 3.71
C ILE A 37 -26.28 6.55 3.94
N ALA A 38 -25.97 5.62 3.04
CA ALA A 38 -24.77 4.77 3.13
C ALA A 38 -23.47 5.60 3.18
N ARG A 39 -23.37 6.66 2.37
CA ARG A 39 -22.22 7.59 2.35
C ARG A 39 -22.12 8.43 3.63
N ARG A 40 -23.26 8.82 4.22
CA ARG A 40 -23.29 9.57 5.50
C ARG A 40 -23.03 8.68 6.70
N SER A 41 -23.42 7.41 6.69
CA SER A 41 -23.08 6.43 7.73
C SER A 41 -21.57 6.17 7.78
N PHE A 42 -20.87 6.21 6.64
CA PHE A 42 -19.42 6.08 6.56
C PHE A 42 -18.66 7.29 7.12
N ILE A 43 -19.21 8.50 6.97
CA ILE A 43 -18.57 9.77 7.42
C ILE A 43 -18.97 10.14 8.86
N GLY A 44 -20.21 9.85 9.28
CA GLY A 44 -20.73 10.22 10.59
C GLY A 44 -20.26 9.34 11.76
N GLY A 45 -19.86 8.09 11.50
CA GLY A 45 -19.31 7.19 12.52
C GLY A 45 -17.82 7.39 12.80
N ALA A 46 -17.05 7.90 11.83
CA ALA A 46 -15.60 8.05 11.95
C ALA A 46 -15.16 9.28 12.75
N GLY A 47 -15.97 10.35 12.77
CA GLY A 47 -15.56 11.63 13.37
C GLY A 47 -15.65 11.70 14.91
N VAL A 48 -16.59 10.99 15.54
CA VAL A 48 -16.85 11.11 16.99
C VAL A 48 -16.30 9.92 17.79
N ALA A 49 -16.03 8.78 17.16
CA ALA A 49 -15.37 7.63 17.79
C ALA A 49 -13.84 7.79 17.92
N ALA A 50 -13.22 8.69 17.16
CA ALA A 50 -11.76 8.80 17.04
C ALA A 50 -11.04 9.24 18.32
N ALA A 51 -11.68 10.04 19.20
CA ALA A 51 -11.05 10.48 20.45
C ALA A 51 -11.43 9.59 21.67
N GLY A 52 -12.70 9.16 21.76
CA GLY A 52 -13.19 8.36 22.89
C GLY A 52 -12.91 6.86 22.78
N GLY A 53 -12.95 6.31 21.56
CA GLY A 53 -12.82 4.88 21.31
C GLY A 53 -11.42 4.33 21.59
N LEU A 54 -10.38 5.07 21.20
CA LEU A 54 -8.99 4.68 21.46
C LEU A 54 -8.62 4.80 22.94
N GLY A 55 -9.09 5.84 23.63
CA GLY A 55 -8.90 5.98 25.08
C GLY A 55 -9.58 4.87 25.89
N TYR A 56 -10.80 4.50 25.50
CA TYR A 56 -11.56 3.43 26.16
C TYR A 56 -11.02 2.02 25.85
N LEU A 57 -10.56 1.76 24.62
CA LEU A 57 -9.89 0.51 24.24
C LEU A 57 -8.49 0.40 24.87
N GLY A 58 -7.76 1.50 24.99
CA GLY A 58 -6.51 1.57 25.75
C GLY A 58 -6.74 1.27 27.24
N TYR A 59 -7.79 1.84 27.84
CA TYR A 59 -8.20 1.55 29.22
C TYR A 59 -8.58 0.08 29.44
N LEU A 60 -9.30 -0.55 28.50
CA LEU A 60 -9.64 -1.97 28.57
C LEU A 60 -8.43 -2.90 28.32
N ALA A 61 -7.47 -2.49 27.51
CA ALA A 61 -6.25 -3.25 27.22
C ALA A 61 -5.26 -3.24 28.40
N VAL A 62 -5.19 -2.14 29.17
CA VAL A 62 -4.34 -2.05 30.36
C VAL A 62 -4.94 -2.85 31.54
N ASN A 63 -6.26 -3.06 31.58
CA ASN A 63 -6.95 -3.63 32.73
C ASN A 63 -7.46 -5.09 32.57
N ARG A 64 -7.09 -5.79 31.49
CA ARG A 64 -7.41 -7.22 31.30
C ARG A 64 -6.12 -8.02 31.17
N ASN A 65 -5.93 -8.96 32.12
CA ASN A 65 -4.94 -10.04 32.17
C ASN A 65 -3.85 -9.97 31.09
N LYS A 66 -2.64 -9.57 31.51
CA LYS A 66 -1.38 -9.70 30.76
C LYS A 66 -1.25 -11.14 30.23
N LYS A 67 -1.75 -11.40 29.03
CA LYS A 67 -1.29 -12.55 28.25
C LYS A 67 0.09 -12.15 27.78
N GLU A 68 1.11 -12.78 28.35
CA GLU A 68 2.48 -12.62 27.89
C GLU A 68 2.52 -12.95 26.40
N PHE A 69 2.85 -11.94 25.60
CA PHE A 69 3.20 -12.16 24.20
C PHE A 69 4.46 -13.03 24.16
N PRO A 70 4.61 -13.92 23.17
CA PRO A 70 5.77 -14.79 23.10
C PRO A 70 7.07 -13.96 23.15
N ALA A 71 7.99 -14.36 24.01
CA ALA A 71 9.28 -13.69 24.20
C ALA A 71 10.00 -13.44 22.86
N ALA A 72 10.86 -12.42 22.80
CA ALA A 72 11.74 -12.13 21.66
C ALA A 72 12.36 -13.43 21.11
N GLY A 73 12.08 -13.76 19.84
CA GLY A 73 12.54 -15.00 19.19
C GLY A 73 11.58 -16.21 19.26
N LYS A 74 10.38 -16.07 19.87
CA LYS A 74 9.31 -17.09 19.87
C LYS A 74 8.05 -16.69 19.10
N GLY A 75 8.08 -15.55 18.40
CA GLY A 75 6.93 -15.00 17.69
C GLY A 75 6.72 -15.56 16.29
N LEU A 76 7.78 -15.94 15.57
CA LEU A 76 7.65 -16.40 14.18
C LEU A 76 7.46 -17.93 14.14
N ALA A 77 6.44 -18.40 13.42
CA ALA A 77 6.30 -19.84 13.20
C ALA A 77 7.52 -20.40 12.45
N THR A 78 8.04 -21.55 12.89
CA THR A 78 9.23 -22.18 12.27
C THR A 78 8.89 -23.29 11.28
N LYS A 79 7.61 -23.67 11.20
CA LYS A 79 7.11 -24.71 10.30
C LYS A 79 6.29 -24.08 9.18
N LYS A 80 6.34 -24.72 8.00
CA LYS A 80 5.42 -24.43 6.90
C LYS A 80 3.99 -24.81 7.27
N ALA A 81 3.03 -24.10 6.69
CA ALA A 81 1.63 -24.48 6.80
C ALA A 81 1.34 -25.82 6.10
N ASP A 82 2.05 -26.08 4.98
CA ASP A 82 2.05 -27.34 4.22
C ASP A 82 0.66 -27.98 4.04
N GLN A 83 -0.28 -27.18 3.53
CA GLN A 83 -1.67 -27.59 3.31
C GLN A 83 -2.19 -27.02 1.99
N SER A 84 -3.19 -27.69 1.41
CA SER A 84 -3.82 -27.24 0.16
C SER A 84 -4.46 -25.86 0.32
N GLY A 85 -4.35 -25.03 -0.72
CA GLY A 85 -4.85 -23.66 -0.71
C GLY A 85 -4.06 -22.68 0.16
N VAL A 86 -2.80 -23.01 0.44
CA VAL A 86 -1.81 -22.12 1.07
C VAL A 86 -0.53 -22.12 0.22
N PRO A 87 0.09 -20.96 -0.06
CA PRO A 87 1.35 -20.92 -0.81
C PRO A 87 2.46 -21.72 -0.11
N LYS A 88 3.37 -22.32 -0.88
CA LYS A 88 4.37 -23.28 -0.36
C LYS A 88 5.31 -22.68 0.69
N GLN A 89 5.64 -21.40 0.53
CA GLN A 89 6.60 -20.70 1.38
C GLN A 89 5.95 -20.14 2.66
N VAL A 90 4.63 -20.16 2.78
CA VAL A 90 3.90 -19.62 3.93
C VAL A 90 4.07 -20.52 5.16
N LEU A 91 4.27 -19.87 6.30
CA LEU A 91 4.45 -20.48 7.61
C LEU A 91 3.10 -20.85 8.26
N ALA A 92 3.15 -21.67 9.30
CA ALA A 92 1.96 -22.17 9.99
C ALA A 92 1.08 -21.08 10.64
N ASP A 93 1.61 -19.87 10.83
CA ASP A 93 0.88 -18.68 11.30
C ASP A 93 0.39 -17.80 10.15
N ALA A 94 0.30 -18.34 8.92
CA ALA A 94 -0.05 -17.66 7.67
C ALA A 94 0.95 -16.60 7.18
N SER A 95 2.07 -16.40 7.89
CA SER A 95 3.04 -15.38 7.54
C SER A 95 4.04 -15.85 6.48
N TRP A 96 4.75 -14.89 5.89
CA TRP A 96 5.93 -15.16 5.06
C TRP A 96 7.03 -14.15 5.36
N THR A 97 8.28 -14.51 5.05
CA THR A 97 9.46 -13.82 5.62
C THR A 97 10.50 -13.39 4.60
N TYR A 98 11.25 -12.36 4.98
CA TYR A 98 12.45 -11.87 4.30
C TYR A 98 13.52 -11.52 5.35
N GLY A 99 14.74 -12.04 5.19
CA GLY A 99 15.89 -11.73 6.05
C GLY A 99 17.20 -11.55 5.29
N GLU A 100 17.21 -11.88 3.99
CA GLU A 100 18.33 -11.66 3.07
C GLU A 100 17.89 -10.73 1.93
N GLY A 101 17.67 -9.45 2.23
CA GLY A 101 17.11 -8.50 1.27
C GLY A 101 15.65 -8.84 0.91
N ASN A 102 15.31 -8.88 -0.37
CA ASN A 102 13.97 -9.23 -0.87
C ASN A 102 13.77 -10.72 -1.15
N LYS A 103 14.72 -11.58 -0.76
CA LYS A 103 14.63 -13.02 -0.99
C LYS A 103 13.59 -13.64 -0.06
N LEU A 104 12.51 -14.17 -0.64
CA LEU A 104 11.44 -14.84 0.07
C LEU A 104 11.97 -16.05 0.86
N ASP A 105 11.31 -16.33 1.98
CA ASP A 105 11.56 -17.51 2.82
C ASP A 105 12.96 -17.54 3.41
N THR A 106 13.44 -16.37 3.82
CA THR A 106 14.73 -16.21 4.49
C THR A 106 14.53 -15.60 5.86
N ILE A 107 15.45 -15.92 6.76
CA ILE A 107 15.55 -15.39 8.12
C ILE A 107 17.00 -14.98 8.33
N ALA A 108 17.22 -13.76 8.82
CA ALA A 108 18.56 -13.30 9.16
C ALA A 108 18.99 -13.93 10.49
N ALA A 109 20.16 -14.60 10.51
CA ALA A 109 20.63 -15.35 11.67
C ALA A 109 20.76 -14.53 12.97
N SER A 110 21.06 -13.23 12.85
CA SER A 110 21.31 -12.35 14.01
C SER A 110 20.42 -11.12 14.04
N ALA A 111 19.47 -10.98 13.10
CA ALA A 111 18.63 -9.80 13.01
C ALA A 111 17.26 -10.03 13.67
N PRO A 112 16.78 -9.09 14.49
CA PRO A 112 15.48 -9.20 15.14
C PRO A 112 14.33 -9.24 14.12
N VAL A 113 13.23 -9.91 14.51
CA VAL A 113 12.01 -9.98 13.69
C VAL A 113 11.19 -8.70 13.86
N LEU A 114 10.75 -8.14 12.73
CA LEU A 114 9.71 -7.13 12.60
C LEU A 114 8.45 -7.81 12.05
N ASP A 115 7.45 -8.02 12.90
CA ASP A 115 6.15 -8.59 12.51
C ASP A 115 5.17 -7.47 12.14
N ILE A 116 4.55 -7.58 10.97
CA ILE A 116 3.49 -6.66 10.53
C ILE A 116 2.23 -7.46 10.26
N TYR A 117 1.21 -7.25 11.09
CA TYR A 117 -0.15 -7.76 10.87
C TYR A 117 -0.95 -6.74 10.09
N PHE A 118 -1.50 -7.14 8.94
CA PHE A 118 -2.19 -6.22 8.04
C PHE A 118 -3.39 -6.86 7.35
N ASP A 119 -4.25 -5.99 6.81
CA ASP A 119 -5.35 -6.34 5.92
C ASP A 119 -5.21 -5.45 4.66
N TYR A 120 -5.21 -6.05 3.47
CA TYR A 120 -5.06 -5.33 2.20
C TYR A 120 -6.16 -4.29 1.93
N SER A 121 -7.29 -4.38 2.64
CA SER A 121 -8.38 -3.41 2.58
C SER A 121 -8.37 -2.40 3.73
N CYS A 122 -7.32 -2.37 4.54
CA CYS A 122 -7.18 -1.42 5.64
C CYS A 122 -6.43 -0.16 5.21
N SER A 123 -7.08 1.00 5.35
CA SER A 123 -6.49 2.29 4.97
C SER A 123 -5.26 2.64 5.80
N HIS A 124 -5.23 2.26 7.09
CA HIS A 124 -4.06 2.47 7.95
C HIS A 124 -2.90 1.54 7.57
N CYS A 125 -3.17 0.34 7.05
CA CYS A 125 -2.12 -0.53 6.53
C CYS A 125 -1.51 0.04 5.25
N ALA A 126 -2.35 0.57 4.35
CA ALA A 126 -1.89 1.20 3.13
C ALA A 126 -1.06 2.47 3.39
N GLN A 127 -1.46 3.27 4.39
CA GLN A 127 -0.68 4.41 4.86
C GLN A 127 0.66 3.96 5.44
N PHE A 128 0.64 2.96 6.34
CA PHE A 128 1.85 2.40 6.94
C PHE A 128 2.83 1.91 5.86
N GLU A 129 2.35 1.12 4.90
CA GLU A 129 3.17 0.64 3.77
C GLU A 129 3.75 1.82 2.98
N GLY A 130 2.92 2.79 2.59
CA GLY A 130 3.38 3.97 1.85
C GLY A 130 4.44 4.80 2.59
N THR A 131 4.36 4.88 3.92
CA THR A 131 5.33 5.62 4.75
C THR A 131 6.64 4.83 4.95
N HIS A 132 6.56 3.52 5.14
CA HIS A 132 7.66 2.73 5.69
C HIS A 132 8.32 1.78 4.68
N THR A 133 7.75 1.55 3.50
CA THR A 133 8.28 0.57 2.53
C THR A 133 9.75 0.84 2.17
N GLN A 134 10.15 2.11 2.03
CA GLN A 134 11.54 2.47 1.71
C GLN A 134 12.51 2.08 2.83
N GLU A 135 12.20 2.45 4.08
CA GLU A 135 13.08 2.13 5.20
C GLU A 135 13.08 0.63 5.55
N ILE A 136 11.96 -0.07 5.37
CA ILE A 136 11.89 -1.54 5.52
C ILE A 136 12.83 -2.21 4.50
N ASN A 137 12.78 -1.80 3.24
CA ASN A 137 13.67 -2.33 2.20
C ASN A 137 15.15 -2.06 2.51
N GLN A 138 15.47 -0.87 3.03
CA GLN A 138 16.84 -0.54 3.44
C GLN A 138 17.29 -1.42 4.62
N LEU A 139 16.45 -1.58 5.65
CA LEU A 139 16.74 -2.43 6.81
C LEU A 139 16.93 -3.91 6.42
N LEU A 140 16.19 -4.40 5.41
CA LEU A 140 16.38 -5.74 4.85
C LEU A 140 17.69 -5.87 4.07
N SER A 141 18.03 -4.87 3.25
CA SER A 141 19.30 -4.81 2.52
C SER A 141 20.50 -4.80 3.48
N ASP A 142 20.40 -4.04 4.56
CA ASP A 142 21.43 -3.92 5.59
C ASP A 142 21.42 -5.09 6.59
N LYS A 143 20.54 -6.08 6.38
CA LYS A 143 20.35 -7.27 7.22
C LYS A 143 20.11 -6.91 8.70
N LYS A 144 19.41 -5.81 8.95
CA LYS A 144 19.09 -5.27 10.29
C LYS A 144 17.79 -5.84 10.86
N ILE A 145 16.93 -6.40 10.02
CA ILE A 145 15.69 -7.06 10.43
C ILE A 145 15.49 -8.37 9.67
N THR A 146 14.70 -9.26 10.25
CA THR A 146 13.88 -10.21 9.50
C THR A 146 12.47 -9.63 9.44
N LEU A 147 11.94 -9.36 8.25
CA LEU A 147 10.55 -8.96 8.06
C LEU A 147 9.65 -10.20 8.04
N ALA A 148 8.58 -10.19 8.81
CA ALA A 148 7.50 -11.17 8.74
C ALA A 148 6.17 -10.47 8.46
N LEU A 149 5.54 -10.82 7.33
CA LEU A 149 4.26 -10.26 6.89
C LEU A 149 3.13 -11.22 7.23
N HIS A 150 2.17 -10.77 8.04
CA HIS A 150 1.04 -11.56 8.55
C HIS A 150 -0.28 -11.03 7.99
N PRO A 151 -0.86 -11.66 6.95
CA PRO A 151 -2.11 -11.20 6.35
C PRO A 151 -3.31 -11.61 7.21
N CYS A 152 -4.38 -10.83 7.17
CA CYS A 152 -5.71 -11.19 7.64
C CYS A 152 -6.78 -10.44 6.82
N LYS A 153 -8.03 -10.88 6.92
CA LYS A 153 -9.24 -10.27 6.36
C LYS A 153 -10.14 -9.75 7.48
N LEU A 154 -9.56 -9.02 8.44
CA LEU A 154 -10.27 -8.43 9.59
C LEU A 154 -11.48 -7.57 9.18
N LEU A 155 -11.36 -6.81 8.08
CA LEU A 155 -12.41 -5.89 7.61
C LEU A 155 -13.48 -6.57 6.75
N ASN A 156 -13.39 -7.89 6.54
CA ASN A 156 -14.33 -8.69 5.75
C ASN A 156 -14.59 -8.14 4.33
N GLN A 157 -13.59 -7.48 3.73
CA GLN A 157 -13.69 -6.93 2.39
C GLN A 157 -13.20 -7.94 1.34
N GLU A 158 -13.99 -8.16 0.30
CA GLU A 158 -13.62 -9.10 -0.79
C GLU A 158 -12.31 -8.75 -1.48
N TRP A 159 -11.96 -7.46 -1.53
CA TRP A 159 -10.69 -7.01 -2.08
C TRP A 159 -9.49 -7.71 -1.44
N THR A 160 -9.52 -7.99 -0.13
CA THR A 160 -8.45 -8.71 0.56
C THR A 160 -8.29 -10.13 0.03
N SER A 161 -9.39 -10.86 -0.20
CA SER A 161 -9.35 -12.20 -0.82
C SER A 161 -8.81 -12.15 -2.25
N VAL A 162 -9.20 -11.13 -3.04
CA VAL A 162 -8.71 -10.93 -4.41
C VAL A 162 -7.19 -10.72 -4.42
N VAL A 163 -6.68 -9.81 -3.59
CA VAL A 163 -5.24 -9.54 -3.49
C VAL A 163 -4.48 -10.74 -2.93
N MET A 164 -4.99 -11.42 -1.90
CA MET A 164 -4.34 -12.61 -1.35
C MET A 164 -4.28 -13.76 -2.36
N ASN A 165 -5.29 -13.94 -3.21
CA ASN A 165 -5.22 -14.95 -4.27
C ASN A 165 -4.14 -14.61 -5.32
N ALA A 166 -4.02 -13.35 -5.73
CA ALA A 166 -2.95 -12.92 -6.64
C ALA A 166 -1.55 -13.01 -5.98
N MET A 167 -1.42 -12.56 -4.72
CA MET A 167 -0.19 -12.67 -3.95
C MET A 167 0.24 -14.12 -3.77
N GLY A 168 -0.70 -15.04 -3.54
CA GLY A 168 -0.40 -16.47 -3.43
C GLY A 168 0.24 -17.03 -4.70
N VAL A 169 -0.22 -16.60 -5.88
CA VAL A 169 0.42 -16.95 -7.16
C VAL A 169 1.84 -16.39 -7.23
N VAL A 170 2.05 -15.12 -6.84
CA VAL A 170 3.39 -14.50 -6.85
C VAL A 170 4.34 -15.19 -5.88
N LEU A 171 3.89 -15.57 -4.68
CA LEU A 171 4.70 -16.31 -3.72
C LEU A 171 5.13 -17.68 -4.27
N ASP A 172 4.21 -18.41 -4.91
CA ASP A 172 4.49 -19.75 -5.44
C ASP A 172 5.38 -19.72 -6.70
N GLU A 173 5.21 -18.72 -7.57
CA GLU A 173 5.75 -18.76 -8.94
C GLU A 173 6.67 -17.58 -9.33
N ALA A 174 6.62 -16.46 -8.60
CA ALA A 174 7.49 -15.29 -8.82
C ALA A 174 7.99 -14.71 -7.47
N PRO A 175 8.63 -15.53 -6.61
CA PRO A 175 8.92 -15.16 -5.23
C PRO A 175 9.87 -13.97 -5.10
N ALA A 176 10.75 -13.75 -6.08
CA ALA A 176 11.68 -12.61 -6.10
C ALA A 176 10.98 -11.25 -6.21
N GLN A 177 9.76 -11.21 -6.76
CA GLN A 177 8.96 -10.00 -6.93
C GLN A 177 7.91 -9.81 -5.83
N SER A 178 7.76 -10.77 -4.91
CA SER A 178 6.69 -10.81 -3.92
C SER A 178 6.62 -9.57 -3.03
N LEU A 179 7.76 -9.08 -2.53
CA LEU A 179 7.80 -7.88 -1.68
C LEU A 179 7.42 -6.61 -2.47
N SER A 180 7.92 -6.47 -3.70
CA SER A 180 7.54 -5.34 -4.56
C SER A 180 6.06 -5.40 -4.96
N PHE A 181 5.53 -6.60 -5.22
CA PHE A 181 4.11 -6.78 -5.54
C PHE A 181 3.22 -6.48 -4.33
N HIS A 182 3.67 -6.80 -3.10
CA HIS A 182 2.97 -6.43 -1.86
C HIS A 182 2.76 -4.91 -1.78
N GLY A 183 3.83 -4.14 -1.96
CA GLY A 183 3.76 -2.67 -1.97
C GLY A 183 2.87 -2.14 -3.11
N ALA A 184 3.00 -2.70 -4.32
CA ALA A 184 2.19 -2.29 -5.47
C ALA A 184 0.68 -2.56 -5.29
N ALA A 185 0.32 -3.66 -4.60
CA ALA A 185 -1.08 -3.95 -4.27
C ALA A 185 -1.66 -2.94 -3.27
N PHE A 186 -0.86 -2.50 -2.29
CA PHE A 186 -1.26 -1.41 -1.39
C PHE A 186 -1.32 -0.06 -2.11
N GLU A 187 -0.44 0.19 -3.10
CA GLU A 187 -0.48 1.40 -3.92
C GLU A 187 -1.83 1.55 -4.66
N ILE A 188 -2.37 0.45 -5.21
CA ILE A 188 -3.73 0.44 -5.80
C ILE A 188 -4.76 0.93 -4.79
N PHE A 189 -4.73 0.39 -3.56
CA PHE A 189 -5.70 0.74 -2.53
C PHE A 189 -5.53 2.19 -2.02
N SER A 190 -4.29 2.66 -1.88
CA SER A 190 -3.95 4.05 -1.56
C SER A 190 -4.49 5.01 -2.62
N GLN A 191 -4.31 4.70 -3.92
CA GLN A 191 -4.85 5.50 -5.02
C GLN A 191 -6.38 5.54 -4.98
N PHE A 192 -7.04 4.42 -4.67
CA PHE A 192 -8.49 4.39 -4.48
C PHE A 192 -8.93 5.30 -3.32
N ILE A 193 -8.24 5.26 -2.17
CA ILE A 193 -8.58 6.11 -1.02
C ILE A 193 -8.47 7.60 -1.38
N GLN A 194 -7.44 7.99 -2.13
CA GLN A 194 -7.19 9.38 -2.50
C GLN A 194 -8.16 9.89 -3.58
N THR A 195 -8.32 9.12 -4.66
CA THR A 195 -9.04 9.56 -5.87
C THR A 195 -10.51 9.16 -5.88
N LYS A 196 -10.91 8.20 -5.02
CA LYS A 196 -12.20 7.51 -5.05
C LYS A 196 -12.46 6.75 -6.36
N ASN A 197 -11.42 6.56 -7.19
CA ASN A 197 -11.51 5.77 -8.40
C ASN A 197 -11.15 4.31 -8.09
N GLN A 198 -12.10 3.41 -8.31
CA GLN A 198 -11.94 1.97 -8.08
C GLN A 198 -11.54 1.19 -9.35
N SER A 199 -11.26 1.85 -10.48
CA SER A 199 -10.98 1.17 -11.76
C SER A 199 -9.83 0.16 -11.68
N ASN A 200 -8.82 0.46 -10.85
CA ASN A 200 -7.64 -0.38 -10.66
C ASN A 200 -7.82 -1.42 -9.55
N MET A 201 -8.93 -1.38 -8.79
CA MET A 201 -9.28 -2.42 -7.82
C MET A 201 -9.95 -3.60 -8.52
N SER A 202 -9.20 -4.21 -9.43
CA SER A 202 -9.63 -5.26 -10.35
C SER A 202 -8.51 -6.27 -10.58
N VAL A 203 -8.84 -7.40 -11.23
CA VAL A 203 -7.83 -8.38 -11.63
C VAL A 203 -6.84 -7.74 -12.61
N GLU A 204 -7.34 -6.95 -13.55
CA GLU A 204 -6.54 -6.26 -14.56
C GLU A 204 -5.62 -5.22 -13.92
N GLY A 205 -6.09 -4.52 -12.89
CA GLY A 205 -5.26 -3.61 -12.09
C GLY A 205 -4.13 -4.34 -11.35
N LEU A 206 -4.41 -5.52 -10.79
CA LEU A 206 -3.38 -6.37 -10.17
C LEU A 206 -2.37 -6.91 -11.18
N VAL A 207 -2.82 -7.31 -12.38
CA VAL A 207 -1.91 -7.69 -13.47
C VAL A 207 -1.03 -6.52 -13.89
N ALA A 208 -1.58 -5.32 -14.02
CA ALA A 208 -0.81 -4.11 -14.34
C ALA A 208 0.23 -3.78 -13.25
N ALA A 209 -0.15 -3.88 -11.98
CA ALA A 209 0.77 -3.71 -10.86
C ALA A 209 1.88 -4.77 -10.82
N ALA A 210 1.54 -6.03 -11.10
CA ALA A 210 2.51 -7.12 -11.21
C ALA A 210 3.52 -6.87 -12.33
N ASN A 211 3.06 -6.45 -13.50
CA ASN A 211 3.93 -6.12 -14.62
C ASN A 211 4.82 -4.90 -14.31
N LYS A 212 4.31 -3.87 -13.61
CA LYS A 212 5.09 -2.70 -13.16
C LYS A 212 6.28 -3.11 -12.28
N VAL A 213 6.14 -4.17 -11.49
CA VAL A 213 7.20 -4.70 -10.62
C VAL A 213 7.92 -5.93 -11.20
N ASN A 214 7.80 -6.14 -12.51
CA ASN A 214 8.49 -7.18 -13.27
C ASN A 214 8.13 -8.63 -12.85
N VAL A 215 6.91 -8.87 -12.37
CA VAL A 215 6.38 -10.24 -12.30
C VAL A 215 6.24 -10.75 -13.75
N PRO A 216 6.70 -11.98 -14.07
CA PRO A 216 6.57 -12.53 -15.41
C PRO A 216 5.10 -12.57 -15.86
N ALA A 217 4.84 -12.23 -17.13
CA ALA A 217 3.48 -12.12 -17.66
C ALA A 217 2.71 -13.44 -17.60
N GLU A 218 3.41 -14.57 -17.76
CA GLU A 218 2.85 -15.91 -17.62
C GLU A 218 2.42 -16.26 -16.19
N VAL A 219 3.00 -15.59 -15.19
CA VAL A 219 2.62 -15.71 -13.77
C VAL A 219 1.41 -14.82 -13.50
N SER A 220 1.45 -13.54 -13.89
CA SER A 220 0.34 -12.61 -13.68
C SER A 220 -0.93 -13.00 -14.45
N ALA A 221 -0.80 -13.67 -15.60
CA ALA A 221 -1.92 -14.25 -16.34
C ALA A 221 -2.74 -15.28 -15.53
N LYS A 222 -2.16 -15.89 -14.48
CA LYS A 222 -2.85 -16.88 -13.63
C LYS A 222 -3.70 -16.25 -12.53
N PHE A 223 -3.60 -14.94 -12.31
CA PHE A 223 -4.33 -14.25 -11.24
C PHE A 223 -5.83 -14.45 -11.36
N LYS A 224 -6.39 -14.27 -12.57
CA LYS A 224 -7.83 -14.44 -12.80
C LYS A 224 -8.32 -15.82 -12.36
N ALA A 225 -7.63 -16.88 -12.79
CA ALA A 225 -8.02 -18.25 -12.45
C ALA A 225 -7.89 -18.53 -10.94
N ALA A 226 -6.84 -18.03 -10.29
CA ALA A 226 -6.66 -18.16 -8.85
C ALA A 226 -7.77 -17.43 -8.07
N ILE A 227 -8.15 -16.23 -8.50
CA ILE A 227 -9.21 -15.42 -7.88
C ILE A 227 -10.59 -16.07 -8.11
N ASP A 228 -10.91 -16.45 -9.34
CA ASP A 228 -12.21 -17.04 -9.70
C ASP A 228 -12.47 -18.38 -8.97
N SER A 229 -11.41 -19.15 -8.70
CA SER A 229 -11.49 -20.43 -7.97
C SER A 229 -11.29 -20.32 -6.47
N ASP A 230 -10.99 -19.11 -5.97
CA ASP A 230 -10.58 -18.84 -4.58
C ASP A 230 -9.48 -19.82 -4.12
N LYS A 231 -8.46 -19.98 -4.97
CA LYS A 231 -7.38 -20.99 -4.84
C LYS A 231 -6.73 -20.96 -3.45
N TYR A 232 -6.55 -19.77 -2.88
CA TYR A 232 -5.85 -19.56 -1.60
C TYR A 232 -6.79 -19.23 -0.43
N LYS A 233 -8.06 -19.63 -0.48
CA LYS A 233 -9.03 -19.40 0.60
C LYS A 233 -8.60 -19.92 1.97
N ASN A 234 -7.92 -21.07 2.00
CA ASN A 234 -7.43 -21.67 3.24
C ASN A 234 -6.34 -20.80 3.87
N TRP A 235 -5.55 -20.10 3.05
CA TRP A 235 -4.59 -19.12 3.54
C TRP A 235 -5.25 -17.89 4.16
N VAL A 236 -6.32 -17.37 3.53
CA VAL A 236 -7.13 -16.27 4.10
C VAL A 236 -7.66 -16.68 5.48
N ALA A 237 -8.29 -17.85 5.57
CA ALA A 237 -8.82 -18.37 6.84
C ALA A 237 -7.73 -18.63 7.89
N LEU A 238 -6.55 -19.11 7.47
CA LEU A 238 -5.40 -19.31 8.36
C LEU A 238 -4.90 -17.98 8.93
N GLY A 239 -4.85 -16.93 8.10
CA GLY A 239 -4.48 -15.57 8.53
C GLY A 239 -5.43 -15.00 9.57
N ASP A 240 -6.74 -15.12 9.34
CA ASP A 240 -7.76 -14.70 10.31
C ASP A 240 -7.65 -15.46 11.63
N LYS A 241 -7.43 -16.77 11.55
CA LYS A 241 -7.21 -17.61 12.72
C LYS A 241 -5.95 -17.18 13.49
N ALA A 242 -4.82 -17.01 12.83
CA ALA A 242 -3.56 -16.62 13.46
C ALA A 242 -3.67 -15.22 14.13
N PHE A 243 -4.36 -14.29 13.48
CA PHE A 243 -4.65 -12.97 14.03
C PHE A 243 -5.52 -13.05 15.30
N SER A 244 -6.59 -13.86 15.24
CA SER A 244 -7.53 -14.07 16.37
C SER A 244 -6.88 -14.81 17.55
N ASP A 245 -6.08 -15.85 17.28
CA ASP A 245 -5.38 -16.64 18.31
C ASP A 245 -4.42 -15.77 19.13
N ARG A 246 -3.85 -14.72 18.52
CA ARG A 246 -3.03 -13.70 19.21
C ARG A 246 -3.84 -12.63 19.94
N GLY A 247 -5.17 -12.65 19.82
CA GLY A 247 -6.05 -11.68 20.44
C GLY A 247 -5.91 -10.26 19.90
N LEU A 248 -5.40 -10.11 18.66
CA LEU A 248 -5.29 -8.81 18.00
C LEU A 248 -6.69 -8.30 17.61
N GLN A 249 -6.85 -6.97 17.60
CA GLN A 249 -8.15 -6.33 17.37
C GLN A 249 -8.13 -5.26 16.28
N ALA A 250 -6.94 -4.89 15.79
CA ALA A 250 -6.78 -3.83 14.82
C ALA A 250 -5.57 -4.05 13.91
N THR A 251 -5.67 -3.54 12.69
CA THR A 251 -4.61 -3.50 11.69
C THR A 251 -4.26 -2.04 11.33
N PRO A 252 -2.98 -1.70 11.12
CA PRO A 252 -1.84 -2.59 11.31
C PRO A 252 -1.62 -2.87 12.80
N SER A 253 -1.02 -4.01 13.12
CA SER A 253 -0.39 -4.25 14.43
C SER A 253 1.06 -4.63 14.17
N VAL A 254 1.99 -3.91 14.79
CA VAL A 254 3.43 -4.07 14.55
C VAL A 254 4.09 -4.58 15.83
N PHE A 255 4.98 -5.56 15.68
CA PHE A 255 5.82 -6.04 16.76
C PHE A 255 7.28 -6.01 16.34
N PHE A 256 8.16 -5.62 17.26
CA PHE A 256 9.60 -5.67 17.06
C PHE A 256 10.21 -6.42 18.23
N LYS A 257 11.02 -7.45 17.96
CA LYS A 257 11.56 -8.34 19.00
C LYS A 257 10.45 -8.96 19.88
N GLY A 258 9.27 -9.23 19.30
CA GLY A 258 8.11 -9.78 20.02
C GLY A 258 7.36 -8.77 20.91
N GLU A 259 7.84 -7.53 21.02
CA GLU A 259 7.17 -6.47 21.76
C GLU A 259 6.28 -5.65 20.84
N LYS A 260 5.06 -5.35 21.30
CA LYS A 260 4.11 -4.53 20.53
C LYS A 260 4.63 -3.10 20.41
N VAL A 261 4.71 -2.60 19.19
CA VAL A 261 5.14 -1.24 18.90
C VAL A 261 3.96 -0.28 19.00
N ASP A 262 4.19 0.87 19.63
CA ASP A 262 3.24 1.99 19.64
C ASP A 262 3.28 2.71 18.28
N LEU A 263 2.24 2.54 17.47
CA LEU A 263 2.15 3.12 16.14
C LEU A 263 2.18 4.65 16.14
N ASN A 264 1.81 5.31 17.25
CA ASN A 264 1.91 6.76 17.36
C ASN A 264 3.36 7.26 17.33
N LYS A 265 4.33 6.37 17.54
CA LYS A 265 5.77 6.66 17.42
C LYS A 265 6.31 6.39 16.01
N LEU A 266 5.53 5.77 15.14
CA LEU A 266 5.90 5.43 13.76
C LEU A 266 5.26 6.38 12.75
N GLN A 267 5.42 7.69 12.94
CA GLN A 267 4.78 8.70 12.08
C GLN A 267 5.71 9.27 11.00
N SER A 268 7.03 9.16 11.17
CA SER A 268 8.02 9.56 10.18
C SER A 268 8.49 8.38 9.33
N SER A 269 9.02 8.64 8.14
CA SER A 269 9.59 7.64 7.24
C SER A 269 10.93 7.05 7.71
N THR A 270 11.43 7.46 8.88
CA THR A 270 12.67 6.95 9.52
C THR A 270 12.41 6.29 10.87
N ALA A 271 11.16 6.29 11.35
CA ALA A 271 10.84 5.88 12.71
C ALA A 271 11.07 4.38 12.95
N LEU A 272 10.90 3.51 11.93
CA LEU A 272 11.26 2.10 12.10
C LEU A 272 12.77 1.94 12.16
N THR A 273 13.52 2.70 11.37
CA THR A 273 14.98 2.68 11.42
C THR A 273 15.46 3.10 12.80
N GLU A 274 14.92 4.20 13.34
CA GLU A 274 15.17 4.65 14.70
C GLU A 274 14.85 3.59 15.76
N LEU A 275 13.72 2.90 15.63
CA LEU A 275 13.34 1.80 16.50
C LEU A 275 14.34 0.63 16.42
N VAL A 276 14.83 0.31 15.23
CA VAL A 276 15.73 -0.83 15.00
C VAL A 276 17.16 -0.54 15.42
N THR A 277 17.68 0.65 15.14
CA THR A 277 19.08 1.03 15.39
C THR A 277 19.28 1.75 16.72
N GLY A 278 18.22 2.31 17.30
CA GLY A 278 18.30 3.21 18.46
C GLY A 278 18.85 4.60 18.11
N THR A 279 18.98 4.93 16.82
CA THR A 279 19.55 6.20 16.34
C THR A 279 18.76 6.74 15.16
N THR A 280 18.58 8.07 15.10
CA THR A 280 18.08 8.73 13.90
C THR A 280 19.11 8.59 12.78
N PRO A 281 18.74 8.10 11.59
CA PRO A 281 19.65 8.08 10.45
C PRO A 281 20.14 9.50 10.19
N THR A 282 21.46 9.70 10.15
CA THR A 282 22.01 10.94 9.62
C THR A 282 21.51 11.05 8.19
N ALA A 283 20.74 12.10 7.90
CA ALA A 283 20.22 12.33 6.55
C ALA A 283 21.36 12.12 5.54
N GLN A 284 21.15 11.23 4.58
CA GLN A 284 22.05 11.05 3.46
C GLN A 284 22.26 12.46 2.85
N PRO A 285 23.50 12.94 2.64
CA PRO A 285 23.70 14.27 2.10
C PRO A 285 22.94 14.37 0.78
N SER A 286 21.92 15.22 0.76
CA SER A 286 21.41 15.79 -0.48
C SER A 286 22.62 16.26 -1.26
N GLU A 287 22.72 15.84 -2.52
CA GLU A 287 23.78 16.24 -3.43
C GLU A 287 24.15 17.70 -3.20
N GLN A 288 25.39 17.88 -2.77
CA GLN A 288 26.02 19.18 -2.59
C GLN A 288 25.75 20.01 -3.85
N PRO A 289 25.27 21.26 -3.76
CA PRO A 289 25.21 22.13 -4.92
C PRO A 289 26.62 22.19 -5.50
N SER A 290 26.73 21.82 -6.77
CA SER A 290 27.94 21.94 -7.56
C SER A 290 28.58 23.30 -7.26
N GLN A 291 29.78 23.25 -6.69
CA GLN A 291 30.59 24.44 -6.50
C GLN A 291 30.81 25.06 -7.87
N GLN A 292 30.13 26.18 -8.10
CA GLN A 292 30.42 27.14 -9.15
C GLN A 292 31.92 27.49 -9.05
N PRO A 293 32.72 27.31 -10.12
CA PRO A 293 34.11 27.74 -10.10
C PRO A 293 34.17 29.24 -9.84
N ALA A 294 34.97 29.62 -8.85
CA ALA A 294 35.24 31.01 -8.50
C ALA A 294 35.66 31.80 -9.74
N GLU A 295 34.93 32.88 -10.03
CA GLU A 295 35.35 33.91 -10.97
C GLU A 295 36.70 34.47 -10.52
N GLN A 296 37.67 34.42 -11.43
CA GLN A 296 38.93 35.13 -11.31
C GLN A 296 38.65 36.64 -11.18
N PRO A 297 39.36 37.39 -10.32
CA PRO A 297 39.28 38.84 -10.31
C PRO A 297 39.82 39.40 -11.62
N ALA A 298 39.02 40.24 -12.27
CA ALA A 298 39.45 41.06 -13.40
C ALA A 298 40.55 42.04 -12.94
N GLU A 299 41.78 41.82 -13.39
CA GLU A 299 42.81 42.87 -13.41
C GLU A 299 42.45 43.85 -14.52
N GLN A 300 42.04 45.06 -14.13
CA GLN A 300 42.06 46.23 -14.99
C GLN A 300 43.52 46.70 -15.16
N PRO A 301 44.02 46.87 -16.40
CA PRO A 301 45.26 47.60 -16.62
C PRO A 301 44.99 49.10 -16.54
N ALA A 302 45.93 49.79 -15.90
CA ALA A 302 45.97 51.22 -15.65
C ALA A 302 45.82 52.08 -16.93
N GLU A 303 45.11 53.20 -16.76
CA GLU A 303 45.17 54.37 -17.65
C GLU A 303 46.63 54.82 -17.83
N GLN A 304 47.08 54.86 -19.08
CA GLN A 304 48.18 55.72 -19.50
C GLN A 304 47.70 56.63 -20.63
N GLN A 305 48.07 57.89 -20.45
CA GLN A 305 47.59 59.08 -21.15
C GLN A 305 48.09 59.14 -22.60
N GLY A 306 47.19 59.65 -23.46
CA GLY A 306 47.40 60.62 -24.54
C GLY A 306 48.71 60.63 -25.34
N ALA A 307 48.56 60.46 -26.65
CA ALA A 307 49.27 61.28 -27.63
C ALA A 307 48.48 61.31 -28.96
N GLU A 308 48.04 62.51 -29.33
CA GLU A 308 47.67 62.91 -30.68
C GLU A 308 48.92 62.95 -31.58
N GLU A 309 48.78 62.49 -32.83
CA GLU A 309 49.41 62.97 -34.08
C GLU A 309 49.04 61.91 -35.15
N GLY A 310 48.42 62.21 -36.29
CA GLY A 310 48.57 63.37 -37.16
C GLY A 310 49.42 62.97 -38.38
N THR A 311 48.83 63.08 -39.58
CA THR A 311 49.47 63.07 -40.94
C THR A 311 50.05 61.73 -41.45
N ALA A 312 49.47 61.12 -42.50
CA ALA A 312 49.60 61.41 -43.94
C ALA A 312 50.76 60.65 -44.59
N GLU A 313 50.50 59.83 -45.62
CA GLU A 313 50.95 60.04 -47.01
C GLU A 313 50.52 58.86 -47.93
N GLN A 314 50.27 59.25 -49.18
CA GLN A 314 50.05 58.58 -50.47
C GLN A 314 50.74 57.21 -50.65
N GLY A 315 50.31 56.24 -51.48
CA GLY A 315 49.52 56.24 -52.71
C GLY A 315 50.32 55.48 -53.78
N GLU A 316 49.73 54.53 -54.54
CA GLU A 316 50.07 54.28 -55.97
C GLU A 316 49.24 53.15 -56.63
N GLN A 317 48.81 53.44 -57.87
CA GLN A 317 48.43 52.54 -58.99
C GLN A 317 47.13 51.72 -58.84
N GLY A 318 46.09 51.89 -59.67
CA GLY A 318 45.86 52.70 -60.87
C GLY A 318 44.40 52.58 -61.32
#